data_AF-A0A151UAS6-F1
#
_entry.id   AF-A0A151UAS6-F1
#
_cell.length_a   1.000
_cell.length_b   1.000
_cell.length_c   1.000
_cell.angle_alpha   90.00
_cell.angle_beta   90.00
_cell.angle_gamma   90.00
#
_symmetry.space_group_name_H-M   'P 1'
#
loop_
_entity.id
_entity.type
_entity.pdbx_description
1 polymer ?
#
loop_
_entity_poly.entity_id
_entity_poly.type
_entity_poly.pdbx_seq_one_letter_code
_entity_poly.pdbx_strand_id
1 'polypeptide(L)'
;MKLTTVKSLYVNLFVVLFYSFAVTAISQTKYSNPDVPAVIAFGDSILDTGNNNHIETIINANRKPYGRDFLDGKPTGRFCNGKIPSDLLGSSHF
;
A
#
# COMPACT_ATOMS: atom_id res chain seq x y z
N MET A 1 32.58 -4.24 -48.21
CA MET A 1 32.84 -3.79 -46.82
C MET A 1 34.07 -4.50 -46.29
N LYS A 2 35.05 -3.79 -45.70
CA LYS A 2 36.28 -4.43 -45.21
C LYS A 2 35.95 -5.29 -43.98
N LEU A 3 36.57 -6.48 -43.87
CA LEU A 3 36.36 -7.40 -42.73
C LEU A 3 36.66 -6.74 -41.37
N THR A 4 37.57 -5.76 -41.36
CA THR A 4 37.88 -4.93 -40.18
C THR A 4 36.70 -4.05 -39.74
N THR A 5 35.96 -3.47 -40.69
CA THR A 5 34.75 -2.69 -40.41
C THR A 5 33.64 -3.55 -39.82
N VAL A 6 33.47 -4.77 -40.33
CA VAL A 6 32.47 -5.74 -39.83
C VAL A 6 32.79 -6.14 -38.38
N LYS A 7 34.06 -6.46 -38.08
CA LYS A 7 34.50 -6.81 -36.71
C LYS A 7 34.31 -5.66 -35.72
N SER A 8 34.64 -4.44 -36.14
CA SER A 8 34.43 -3.24 -35.32
C SER A 8 32.94 -3.01 -35.03
N LEU A 9 32.05 -3.28 -35.97
CA LEU A 9 30.60 -3.16 -35.74
C LEU A 9 30.10 -4.12 -34.64
N TYR A 10 30.53 -5.39 -34.66
CA TYR A 10 30.16 -6.36 -33.62
C TYR A 10 30.71 -6.00 -32.24
N VAL A 11 31.94 -5.48 -32.17
CA VAL A 11 32.54 -5.03 -30.91
C VAL A 11 31.77 -3.85 -30.32
N ASN A 12 31.45 -2.84 -31.14
CA ASN A 12 30.67 -1.69 -30.70
C ASN A 12 29.27 -2.09 -30.24
N LEU A 13 28.61 -3.00 -30.98
CA LEU A 13 27.30 -3.53 -30.60
C LEU A 13 27.37 -4.24 -29.25
N PHE A 14 28.38 -5.07 -29.03
CA PHE A 14 28.59 -5.76 -27.76
C PHE A 14 28.81 -4.78 -26.59
N VAL A 15 29.61 -3.73 -26.80
CA VAL A 15 29.86 -2.69 -25.79
C VAL A 15 28.58 -1.94 -25.42
N VAL A 16 27.77 -1.57 -26.42
CA VAL A 16 26.48 -0.89 -26.18
C VAL A 16 25.51 -1.78 -25.40
N LEU A 17 25.41 -3.06 -25.77
CA LEU A 17 24.54 -4.02 -25.09
C LEU A 17 25.01 -4.32 -23.66
N PHE A 18 26.32 -4.40 -23.43
CA PHE A 18 26.89 -4.61 -22.11
C PHE A 18 26.66 -3.39 -21.20
N TYR A 19 26.85 -2.19 -21.74
CA TYR A 19 26.63 -0.95 -20.99
C TYR A 19 25.17 -0.76 -20.59
N SER A 20 24.22 -1.04 -21.50
CA SER A 20 22.79 -0.93 -21.18
C SER A 20 22.35 -1.95 -20.12
N PHE A 21 22.89 -3.18 -20.16
CA PHE A 21 22.67 -4.19 -19.13
C PHE A 21 23.25 -3.78 -17.76
N ALA A 22 24.45 -3.20 -17.74
CA ALA A 22 25.07 -2.72 -16.51
C ALA A 22 24.23 -1.59 -15.87
N VAL A 23 23.72 -0.65 -16.67
CA VAL A 23 22.90 0.46 -16.18
C VAL A 23 21.58 -0.04 -15.58
N THR A 24 20.91 -1.01 -16.21
CA THR A 24 19.65 -1.56 -15.68
C THR A 24 19.85 -2.41 -14.42
N ALA A 25 20.99 -3.09 -14.30
CA ALA A 25 21.35 -3.83 -13.10
C ALA A 25 21.60 -2.91 -11.88
N ILE A 26 22.18 -1.73 -12.10
CA ILE A 26 22.45 -0.73 -11.05
C ILE A 26 21.18 0.02 -10.63
N SER A 27 20.21 0.20 -11.55
CA SER A 27 18.93 0.90 -11.28
C SER A 27 17.93 0.11 -10.44
N GLN A 28 18.32 -0.97 -9.77
CA GLN A 28 17.49 -1.60 -8.73
C GLN A 28 17.49 -0.74 -7.46
N THR A 29 16.88 0.45 -7.53
CA THR A 29 16.45 1.15 -6.33
C THR A 29 15.38 0.30 -5.68
N LYS A 30 15.74 -0.49 -4.67
CA LYS A 30 14.75 -1.01 -3.73
C LYS A 30 14.02 0.20 -3.15
N TYR A 31 12.81 0.45 -3.61
CA TYR A 31 11.86 1.24 -2.84
C TYR A 31 11.61 0.46 -1.56
N SER A 32 12.43 0.74 -0.54
CA SER A 32 12.15 0.28 0.81
C SER A 32 10.92 1.04 1.23
N ASN A 33 9.77 0.37 1.29
CA ASN A 33 8.67 0.92 2.06
C ASN A 33 9.22 1.10 3.49
N PRO A 34 9.19 2.32 4.04
CA PRO A 34 9.62 2.50 5.42
C PRO A 34 8.70 1.66 6.31
N ASP A 35 9.28 0.90 7.23
CA ASP A 35 8.52 0.16 8.23
C ASP A 35 7.78 1.16 9.11
N VAL A 36 6.45 1.15 9.05
CA VAL A 36 5.58 1.97 9.90
C VAL A 36 5.05 1.07 11.02
N PRO A 37 5.69 1.06 12.22
CA PRO A 37 5.36 0.10 13.27
C PRO A 37 3.98 0.35 13.90
N ALA A 38 3.47 1.58 13.81
CA ALA A 38 2.17 1.94 14.35
C ALA A 38 1.60 3.19 13.65
N VAL A 39 0.27 3.28 13.62
CA VAL A 39 -0.48 4.47 13.21
C VAL A 39 -1.35 4.91 14.39
N ILE A 40 -1.22 6.17 14.81
CA ILE A 40 -2.08 6.77 15.84
C ILE A 40 -3.03 7.73 15.13
N ALA A 41 -4.31 7.41 15.13
CA ALA A 41 -5.35 8.18 14.45
C ALA A 41 -6.15 9.01 15.47
N PHE A 42 -6.31 10.30 15.18
CA PHE A 42 -7.16 11.23 15.94
C PHE A 42 -8.25 11.77 15.02
N GLY A 43 -9.48 11.85 15.51
CA GLY A 43 -10.58 12.38 14.73
C GLY A 43 -11.94 12.14 15.38
N ASP A 44 -12.96 12.12 14.54
CA ASP A 44 -14.36 11.87 14.90
C ASP A 44 -14.82 10.47 14.45
N SER A 45 -16.13 10.31 14.30
CA SER A 45 -16.79 9.10 13.77
C SER A 45 -16.16 8.48 12.52
N ILE A 46 -15.50 9.27 11.65
CA ILE A 46 -14.87 8.77 10.41
C ILE A 46 -13.69 7.85 10.71
N LEU A 47 -12.99 8.07 11.82
CA LEU A 47 -11.80 7.31 12.22
C LEU A 47 -12.05 6.38 13.41
N ASP A 48 -13.25 6.43 13.98
CA ASP A 48 -13.62 5.63 15.16
C ASP A 48 -13.92 4.17 14.79
N THR A 49 -13.10 3.26 15.32
CA THR A 49 -13.26 1.80 15.20
C THR A 49 -14.13 1.18 16.28
N GLY A 50 -14.69 1.97 17.20
CA GLY A 50 -15.58 1.50 18.26
C GLY A 50 -15.29 2.07 19.64
N ASN A 51 -14.40 3.07 19.78
CA ASN A 51 -14.12 3.74 21.04
C ASN A 51 -15.40 4.30 21.67
N ASN A 52 -16.30 4.86 20.85
CA ASN A 52 -17.53 5.46 21.33
C ASN A 52 -18.57 4.43 21.84
N ASN A 53 -18.36 3.13 21.60
CA ASN A 53 -19.20 2.08 22.18
C ASN A 53 -18.95 1.86 23.68
N HIS A 54 -17.88 2.44 24.22
CA HIS A 54 -17.50 2.36 25.63
C HIS A 54 -17.92 3.60 26.44
N ILE A 55 -18.60 4.55 25.80
CA ILE A 55 -19.09 5.78 26.42
C ILE A 55 -20.62 5.72 26.48
N GLU A 56 -21.21 6.17 27.57
CA GLU A 56 -22.67 6.24 27.71
C GLU A 56 -23.23 7.38 26.85
N THR A 57 -23.51 7.08 25.58
CA THR A 57 -24.05 8.03 24.61
C THR A 57 -25.04 7.38 23.67
N ILE A 58 -26.01 8.18 23.23
CA ILE A 58 -26.94 7.78 22.16
C ILE A 58 -26.24 7.72 20.80
N ILE A 59 -25.02 8.26 20.65
CA ILE A 59 -24.25 8.27 19.42
C ILE A 59 -23.24 7.13 19.49
N ASN A 60 -23.61 5.92 19.08
CA ASN A 60 -22.68 4.78 19.01
C ASN A 60 -22.93 3.93 17.76
N ALA A 61 -21.92 3.12 17.42
CA ALA A 61 -21.89 2.25 16.25
C ALA A 61 -22.07 0.77 16.59
N ASN A 62 -22.50 0.43 17.83
CA ASN A 62 -22.82 -0.94 18.26
C ASN A 62 -24.29 -1.32 17.99
N ARG A 63 -24.83 -0.90 16.84
CA ARG A 63 -26.23 -1.12 16.46
C ARG A 63 -26.42 -1.06 14.95
N LYS A 64 -27.56 -1.57 14.48
CA LYS A 64 -27.95 -1.44 13.08
C LYS A 64 -28.13 0.06 12.71
N PRO A 65 -27.80 0.48 11.48
CA PRO A 65 -27.44 -0.34 10.31
C PRO A 65 -25.94 -0.66 10.19
N TYR A 66 -25.09 -0.21 11.11
CA TYR A 66 -23.64 -0.30 10.97
C TYR A 66 -23.14 -1.74 10.88
N GLY A 67 -22.12 -1.95 10.06
CA GLY A 67 -21.53 -3.27 9.85
C GLY A 67 -22.37 -4.24 9.01
N ARG A 68 -23.53 -3.82 8.46
CA ARG A 68 -24.43 -4.70 7.70
C ARG A 68 -23.77 -5.38 6.50
N ASP A 69 -22.85 -4.69 5.82
CA ASP A 69 -22.24 -5.18 4.58
C ASP A 69 -20.94 -5.97 4.86
N PHE A 70 -20.57 -6.20 6.13
CA PHE A 70 -19.52 -7.16 6.52
C PHE A 70 -20.06 -8.60 6.51
N LEU A 71 -19.15 -9.59 6.43
CA LEU A 71 -19.49 -11.01 6.34
C LEU A 71 -20.49 -11.49 7.40
N ASP A 72 -20.36 -10.99 8.64
CA ASP A 72 -21.24 -11.38 9.74
C ASP A 72 -22.50 -10.51 9.87
N GLY A 73 -22.58 -9.40 9.12
CA GLY A 73 -23.66 -8.40 9.21
C GLY A 73 -23.86 -7.78 10.61
N LYS A 74 -22.87 -7.94 11.50
CA LYS A 74 -22.88 -7.46 12.88
C LYS A 74 -22.28 -6.06 12.97
N PRO A 75 -22.74 -5.21 13.92
CA PRO A 75 -22.10 -3.94 14.19
C PRO A 75 -20.61 -4.14 14.52
N THR A 76 -19.76 -3.43 13.80
CA THR A 76 -18.29 -3.55 13.91
C THR A 76 -17.66 -2.44 14.75
N GLY A 77 -18.47 -1.53 15.28
CA GLY A 77 -18.02 -0.31 15.97
C GLY A 77 -17.61 0.83 15.05
N ARG A 78 -17.66 0.64 13.72
CA ARG A 78 -17.41 1.69 12.73
C ARG A 78 -18.72 2.37 12.35
N PHE A 79 -18.71 3.69 12.19
CA PHE A 79 -19.89 4.47 11.76
C PHE A 79 -20.22 4.31 10.26
N CYS A 80 -19.96 3.14 9.68
CA CYS A 80 -20.27 2.79 8.31
C CYS A 80 -20.48 1.28 8.15
N ASN A 81 -20.70 0.83 6.92
CA ASN A 81 -20.85 -0.60 6.60
C ASN A 81 -19.57 -1.25 6.06
N GLY A 82 -18.45 -0.53 6.06
CA GLY A 82 -17.19 -0.99 5.47
C GLY A 82 -15.98 -0.64 6.32
N LYS A 83 -14.80 -0.75 5.71
CA LYS A 83 -13.54 -0.31 6.29
C LYS A 83 -13.47 1.22 6.29
N ILE A 84 -12.96 1.79 7.37
CA ILE A 84 -12.67 3.22 7.50
C ILE A 84 -11.19 3.51 7.14
N PRO A 85 -10.77 4.77 6.96
CA PRO A 85 -9.40 5.08 6.54
C PRO A 85 -8.31 4.46 7.42
N SER A 86 -8.51 4.40 8.73
CA SER A 86 -7.57 3.75 9.66
C SER A 86 -7.42 2.25 9.42
N ASP A 87 -8.48 1.55 9.00
CA ASP A 87 -8.40 0.13 8.61
C ASP A 87 -7.58 -0.05 7.34
N LEU A 88 -7.72 0.85 6.37
CA LEU A 88 -7.02 0.79 5.09
C LEU A 88 -5.52 1.03 5.30
N LEU A 89 -5.17 2.01 6.14
CA LEU A 89 -3.78 2.29 6.51
C LEU A 89 -3.18 1.13 7.30
N GLY A 90 -3.90 0.61 8.31
CA GLY A 90 -3.43 -0.52 9.11
C GLY A 90 -3.28 -1.83 8.34
N SER A 91 -4.14 -2.09 7.35
CA SER A 91 -4.09 -3.33 6.55
C SER A 91 -3.10 -3.31 5.37
N SER A 92 -2.51 -2.16 5.07
CA SER A 92 -1.57 -2.02 3.94
C SER A 92 -0.12 -2.40 4.26
N HIS A 93 0.20 -2.62 5.53
CA HIS A 93 1.56 -2.89 6.02
C HIS A 93 1.71 -4.17 6.85
N PHE A 94 0.64 -4.94 7.07
CA PHE A 94 0.63 -6.16 7.89
C PHE A 94 -0.14 -7.30 7.22
#